data_AF-A0A3D4HE20-F1
#
_entry.id   AF-A0A3D4HE20-F1
#
_cell.length_a   1.000
_cell.length_b   1.000
_cell.length_c   1.000
_cell.angle_alpha   90.00
_cell.angle_beta   90.00
_cell.angle_gamma   90.00
#
_symmetry.space_group_name_H-M   'P 1'
#
loop_
_entity.id
_entity.type
_entity.pdbx_description
1 polymer ?
#
loop_
_entity_poly.entity_id
_entity_poly.type
_entity_poly.pdbx_seq_one_letter_code
_entity_poly.pdbx_strand_id
1 'polypeptide(L)'
;MSWGKIKIRATDAYFSKALRKKRGYRCEKCGTFYPEGKGLSVSHFYGRRNENVRFDEDNCDILDYCHQKFEENPNEYRDYKFEKLGKKKFDALKLRANFYCKRDDKLMMIYLKKTYSNV
;
A
#
# COMPACT_ATOMS: atom_id res chain seq x y z
N MET A 1 -15.00 24.62 -6.65
CA MET A 1 -14.78 23.64 -5.56
C MET A 1 -13.27 23.47 -5.38
N SER A 2 -12.67 24.08 -4.36
CA SER A 2 -11.24 23.88 -4.06
C SER A 2 -11.09 22.54 -3.35
N TRP A 3 -10.54 21.55 -4.04
CA TRP A 3 -10.23 20.26 -3.44
C TRP A 3 -8.99 20.45 -2.56
N GLY A 4 -9.20 20.44 -1.24
CA GLY A 4 -8.11 20.63 -0.28
C GLY A 4 -6.98 19.62 -0.52
N LYS A 5 -5.73 20.12 -0.50
CA LYS A 5 -4.52 19.29 -0.66
C LYS A 5 -4.53 18.16 0.37
N ILE A 6 -4.54 16.90 -0.09
CA ILE A 6 -4.54 15.73 0.80
C ILE A 6 -3.25 15.76 1.65
N LYS A 7 -3.41 15.98 2.96
CA LYS A 7 -2.30 15.93 3.91
C LYS A 7 -1.88 14.48 4.15
N ILE A 8 -0.66 14.14 3.74
CA ILE A 8 -0.04 12.83 4.00
C ILE A 8 0.32 12.76 5.48
N ARG A 9 0.01 11.65 6.17
CA ARG A 9 0.35 11.47 7.58
C ARG A 9 1.81 11.05 7.74
N ALA A 10 2.39 11.29 8.90
CA ALA A 10 3.75 10.82 9.21
C ALA A 10 3.87 9.28 9.13
N THR A 11 2.82 8.55 9.53
CA THR A 11 2.73 7.09 9.41
C THR A 11 2.74 6.63 7.96
N ASP A 12 2.01 7.29 7.06
CA ASP A 12 2.04 7.00 5.62
C ASP A 12 3.43 7.22 5.03
N ALA A 13 4.10 8.32 5.40
CA ALA A 13 5.43 8.64 4.90
C ALA A 13 6.48 7.61 5.36
N TYR A 14 6.41 7.17 6.63
CA TYR A 14 7.29 6.13 7.15
C TYR A 14 7.04 4.78 6.48
N PHE A 15 5.77 4.33 6.43
CA PHE A 15 5.38 3.07 5.82
C PHE A 15 5.79 3.00 4.34
N SER A 16 5.54 4.07 3.58
CA SER A 16 5.89 4.14 2.17
C SER A 16 7.40 3.95 1.93
N LYS A 17 8.24 4.61 2.74
CA LYS A 17 9.70 4.45 2.65
C LYS A 17 10.14 3.03 3.05
N ALA A 18 9.62 2.53 4.16
CA ALA A 18 9.99 1.21 4.68
C ALA A 18 9.59 0.08 3.73
N LEU A 19 8.37 0.13 3.17
CA LEU A 19 7.89 -0.88 2.23
C LEU A 19 8.71 -0.88 0.93
N ARG A 20 9.02 0.32 0.38
CA ARG A 20 9.88 0.45 -0.81
C ARG A 20 11.26 -0.14 -0.61
N LYS A 21 11.87 0.11 0.55
CA LYS A 21 13.15 -0.48 0.93
C LYS A 21 13.05 -2.00 1.03
N LYS A 22 12.02 -2.52 1.71
CA LYS A 22 11.77 -3.96 1.89
C LYS A 22 11.66 -4.71 0.55
N ARG A 23 11.07 -4.09 -0.46
CA ARG A 23 10.82 -4.69 -1.77
C ARG A 23 11.89 -4.34 -2.81
N GLY A 24 13.02 -3.77 -2.36
CA GLY A 24 14.20 -3.54 -3.19
C GLY A 24 14.04 -2.45 -4.25
N TYR A 25 13.16 -1.47 -4.02
CA TYR A 25 12.91 -0.35 -4.94
C TYR A 25 12.60 -0.78 -6.38
N ARG A 26 11.82 -1.85 -6.54
CA ARG A 26 11.32 -2.31 -7.84
C ARG A 26 9.81 -2.18 -7.91
N CYS A 27 9.29 -1.85 -9.08
CA CYS A 27 7.87 -1.98 -9.35
C CYS A 27 7.52 -3.47 -9.39
N GLU A 28 6.49 -3.87 -8.64
CA GLU A 28 6.11 -5.29 -8.53
C GLU A 28 5.37 -5.81 -9.78
N LYS A 29 4.82 -4.92 -10.61
CA LYS A 29 4.14 -5.29 -11.86
C LYS A 29 5.10 -5.38 -13.05
N CYS A 30 5.90 -4.35 -13.29
CA CYS A 30 6.79 -4.28 -14.46
C CYS A 30 8.24 -4.70 -14.16
N GLY A 31 8.63 -4.81 -12.89
CA GLY A 31 9.98 -5.23 -12.46
C GLY A 31 11.06 -4.14 -12.52
N THR A 32 10.75 -2.96 -13.07
CA THR A 32 11.68 -1.84 -13.22
C THR A 32 12.25 -1.40 -11.88
N PHE A 33 13.58 -1.27 -11.82
CA PHE A 33 14.29 -0.78 -10.65
C PHE A 33 14.42 0.75 -10.67
N TYR A 34 14.18 1.36 -9.52
CA TYR A 34 14.26 2.81 -9.32
C TYR A 34 15.25 3.14 -8.20
N PRO A 35 16.39 3.81 -8.51
CA PRO A 35 17.35 4.23 -7.49
C PRO A 35 16.66 5.10 -6.44
N GLU A 36 16.88 4.76 -5.17
CA GLU A 36 16.28 5.46 -4.00
C GLU A 36 14.74 5.51 -4.02
N GLY A 37 14.08 4.73 -4.88
CA GLY A 37 12.63 4.72 -5.05
C GLY A 37 12.04 6.01 -5.63
N LYS A 38 12.84 6.84 -6.31
CA LYS A 38 12.35 8.03 -7.03
C LYS A 38 11.45 7.59 -8.19
N GLY A 39 10.19 7.98 -8.17
CA GLY A 39 9.18 7.56 -9.18
C GLY A 39 8.33 6.36 -8.75
N LEU A 40 8.68 5.69 -7.64
CA LEU A 40 7.82 4.67 -7.06
C LEU A 40 6.77 5.28 -6.15
N SER A 41 5.59 4.66 -6.14
CA SER A 41 4.44 4.97 -5.31
C SER A 41 3.96 3.69 -4.61
N VAL A 42 3.23 3.87 -3.49
CA VAL A 42 2.57 2.73 -2.82
C VAL A 42 1.09 2.82 -3.15
N SER A 43 0.63 1.92 -4.01
CA SER A 43 -0.77 1.78 -4.36
C SER A 43 -1.49 1.00 -3.27
N HIS A 44 -2.66 1.50 -2.86
CA HIS A 44 -3.52 0.81 -1.90
C HIS A 44 -4.71 0.25 -2.67
N PHE A 45 -4.89 -1.07 -2.68
CA PHE A 45 -6.02 -1.70 -3.36
C PHE A 45 -7.36 -1.30 -2.70
N TYR A 46 -7.47 -1.50 -1.38
CA TYR A 46 -8.47 -0.82 -0.57
C TYR A 46 -7.92 0.54 -0.16
N GLY A 47 -8.55 1.60 -0.67
CA GLY A 47 -8.07 2.96 -0.50
C GLY A 47 -7.85 3.37 0.97
N ARG A 48 -7.01 4.39 1.15
CA ARG A 48 -6.51 4.90 2.44
C ARG A 48 -7.57 5.20 3.51
N ARG A 49 -8.84 5.36 3.15
CA ARG A 49 -9.97 5.51 4.10
C ARG A 49 -10.16 4.27 4.97
N ASN A 50 -9.72 3.11 4.50
CA ASN A 50 -9.85 1.85 5.22
C ASN A 50 -8.66 1.67 6.18
N GLU A 51 -8.80 2.19 7.40
CA GLU A 51 -7.72 2.20 8.39
C GLU A 51 -7.25 0.78 8.76
N ASN A 52 -8.12 -0.22 8.72
CA ASN A 52 -7.76 -1.59 9.13
C ASN A 52 -6.72 -2.23 8.21
N VAL A 53 -6.77 -1.91 6.91
CA VAL A 53 -5.86 -2.46 5.89
C VAL A 53 -4.92 -1.39 5.31
N ARG A 54 -4.88 -0.18 5.89
CA ARG A 54 -4.09 0.93 5.35
C ARG A 54 -2.58 0.63 5.33
N PHE A 55 -2.07 -0.02 6.35
CA PHE A 55 -0.66 -0.39 6.49
C PHE A 55 -0.41 -1.90 6.32
N ASP A 56 -1.37 -2.59 5.70
CA ASP A 56 -1.29 -4.02 5.43
C ASP A 56 -0.51 -4.26 4.13
N GLU A 57 0.53 -5.10 4.19
CA GLU A 57 1.36 -5.40 3.04
C GLU A 57 0.59 -6.14 1.93
N ASP A 58 -0.44 -6.91 2.28
CA ASP A 58 -1.25 -7.59 1.25
C ASP A 58 -2.14 -6.57 0.51
N ASN A 59 -2.50 -5.46 1.15
CA ASN A 59 -3.28 -4.39 0.55
C ASN A 59 -2.45 -3.47 -0.35
N CYS A 60 -1.14 -3.40 -0.10
CA CYS A 60 -0.26 -2.39 -0.68
C CYS A 60 0.72 -2.99 -1.70
N ASP A 61 0.80 -2.37 -2.87
CA ASP A 61 1.78 -2.73 -3.90
C ASP A 61 2.68 -1.55 -4.22
N ILE A 62 3.92 -1.84 -4.59
CA ILE A 62 4.86 -0.81 -5.05
C ILE A 62 4.80 -0.74 -6.56
N LEU A 63 4.36 0.40 -7.05
CA LEU A 63 4.12 0.64 -8.47
C LEU A 63 4.70 1.97 -8.89
N ASP A 64 5.18 2.01 -10.13
CA ASP A 64 5.61 3.20 -10.86
C ASP A 64 4.40 3.79 -11.63
N TYR A 65 4.56 4.07 -12.93
CA TYR A 65 3.47 4.45 -13.82
C TYR A 65 2.36 3.38 -13.93
N CYS A 66 2.65 2.12 -13.61
CA CYS A 66 1.62 1.07 -13.52
C CYS A 66 0.54 1.41 -12.50
N HIS A 67 0.82 2.27 -11.53
CA HIS A 67 -0.17 2.70 -10.55
C HIS A 67 -1.37 3.39 -11.22
N GLN A 68 -1.11 4.35 -12.12
CA GLN A 68 -2.18 5.08 -12.81
C GLN A 68 -3.03 4.14 -13.67
N LYS A 69 -2.40 3.18 -14.35
CA LYS A 69 -3.13 2.17 -15.15
C LYS A 69 -4.12 1.36 -14.31
N PHE A 70 -3.73 1.01 -13.09
CA PHE A 70 -4.59 0.29 -12.13
C PHE A 70 -5.67 1.19 -11.51
N GLU A 71 -5.42 2.47 -11.33
CA GLU A 71 -6.46 3.43 -10.92
C GLU A 71 -7.51 3.61 -12.03
N GLU A 72 -7.10 3.63 -13.29
CA GLU A 72 -7.98 3.72 -14.46
C GLU A 72 -8.71 2.41 -14.78
N ASN A 73 -8.09 1.25 -14.46
CA ASN A 73 -8.63 -0.09 -14.72
C ASN A 73 -8.72 -0.94 -13.44
N PRO A 74 -9.70 -0.69 -12.55
CA PRO A 74 -9.79 -1.39 -11.26
C PRO A 74 -9.99 -2.91 -11.36
N ASN A 75 -10.61 -3.39 -12.44
CA ASN A 75 -10.77 -4.82 -12.68
C ASN A 75 -9.43 -5.50 -12.94
N GLU A 76 -8.56 -4.87 -13.73
CA GLU A 76 -7.20 -5.37 -13.96
C GLU A 76 -6.40 -5.41 -12.66
N TYR A 77 -6.55 -4.38 -11.81
CA TYR A 77 -5.88 -4.38 -10.51
C TYR A 77 -6.40 -5.49 -9.60
N ARG A 78 -7.72 -5.75 -9.61
CA ARG A 78 -8.32 -6.86 -8.86
C ARG A 78 -7.76 -8.21 -9.30
N ASP A 79 -7.65 -8.44 -10.62
CA ASP A 79 -7.15 -9.70 -11.16
C ASP A 79 -5.67 -9.87 -10.80
N TYR A 80 -4.86 -8.82 -10.96
CA TYR A 80 -3.46 -8.82 -10.51
C TYR A 80 -3.32 -9.14 -9.01
N LYS A 81 -4.15 -8.53 -8.15
CA LYS A 81 -4.14 -8.83 -6.70
C LYS A 81 -4.56 -10.26 -6.40
N PHE A 82 -5.56 -10.76 -7.12
CA PHE A 82 -6.04 -12.14 -6.95
C PHE A 82 -4.96 -13.14 -7.34
N GLU A 83 -4.27 -12.93 -8.46
CA GLU A 83 -3.15 -13.76 -8.90
C GLU A 83 -1.96 -13.69 -7.93
N LYS A 84 -1.60 -12.48 -7.48
CA LYS A 84 -0.46 -12.26 -6.58
C LYS A 84 -0.65 -12.89 -5.20
N LEU A 85 -1.85 -12.76 -4.61
CA LEU A 85 -2.13 -13.23 -3.26
C LEU A 85 -2.67 -14.66 -3.23
N GLY A 86 -3.32 -15.09 -4.30
CA GLY A 86 -4.16 -16.29 -4.34
C GLY A 86 -5.46 -16.12 -3.56
N LYS A 87 -6.41 -17.04 -3.80
CA LYS A 87 -7.77 -17.00 -3.25
C LYS A 87 -7.83 -16.79 -1.73
N LYS A 88 -7.10 -17.62 -0.96
CA LYS A 88 -7.16 -17.60 0.52
C LYS A 88 -6.76 -16.25 1.11
N LYS A 89 -5.64 -15.68 0.66
CA LYS A 89 -5.17 -14.38 1.16
C LYS A 89 -6.03 -13.22 0.65
N PHE A 90 -6.49 -13.30 -0.59
CA PHE A 90 -7.42 -12.32 -1.14
C PHE A 90 -8.73 -12.26 -0.34
N ASP A 91 -9.32 -13.42 -0.03
CA ASP A 91 -10.53 -13.50 0.79
C ASP A 91 -10.29 -13.00 2.23
N ALA A 92 -9.14 -13.33 2.83
CA ALA A 92 -8.75 -12.81 4.14
C ALA A 92 -8.53 -11.29 4.15
N LEU A 93 -7.92 -10.73 3.10
CA LEU A 93 -7.77 -9.29 2.92
C LEU A 93 -9.14 -8.60 2.79
N LYS A 94 -10.05 -9.18 1.98
CA LYS A 94 -11.43 -8.68 1.85
C LYS A 94 -12.15 -8.68 3.19
N LEU A 95 -11.99 -9.73 3.99
CA LEU A 95 -12.59 -9.82 5.33
C LEU A 95 -12.00 -8.74 6.26
N ARG A 96 -10.67 -8.59 6.32
CA ARG A 96 -10.00 -7.52 7.07
C ARG A 96 -10.50 -6.13 6.65
N ALA A 97 -10.65 -5.89 5.35
CA ALA A 97 -11.14 -4.62 4.83
C ALA A 97 -12.58 -4.28 5.28
N ASN A 98 -13.40 -5.27 5.63
CA ASN A 98 -14.77 -5.04 6.11
C ASN A 98 -14.85 -4.80 7.63
N PHE A 99 -13.78 -5.05 8.38
CA PHE A 99 -13.76 -4.78 9.81
C PHE A 99 -13.44 -3.31 10.09
N TYR A 100 -14.17 -2.74 11.05
CA TYR A 100 -13.90 -1.39 11.55
C TYR A 100 -12.60 -1.37 12.37
N CYS A 101 -11.78 -0.36 12.12
CA CYS A 101 -10.61 -0.04 12.93
C CYS A 101 -10.61 1.46 13.25
N LYS A 102 -10.48 1.80 14.52
CA LYS A 102 -10.34 3.19 14.96
C LYS A 102 -8.93 3.66 14.63
N ARG A 103 -8.83 4.82 13.97
CA ARG A 103 -7.54 5.45 13.68
C ARG A 103 -6.78 5.76 14.98
N ASP A 104 -5.56 5.26 15.08
CA ASP A 104 -4.58 5.63 16.10
C ASP A 104 -3.18 5.72 15.48
N ASP A 105 -2.77 6.94 15.10
CA ASP A 105 -1.49 7.14 14.43
C ASP A 105 -0.28 6.91 15.36
N LYS A 106 -0.44 7.07 16.69
CA LYS A 106 0.66 6.88 17.64
C LYS A 106 0.97 5.40 17.78
N LEU A 107 -0.07 4.60 18.00
CA LEU A 107 0.05 3.15 18.07
C LEU A 107 0.58 2.58 16.75
N MET A 108 0.06 3.06 15.61
CA MET A 108 0.51 2.61 14.29
C MET A 108 1.97 2.98 14.02
N MET A 109 2.43 4.16 14.43
CA MET A 109 3.85 4.51 14.30
C MET A 109 4.76 3.56 15.10
N ILE A 110 4.36 3.17 16.32
CA ILE A 110 5.11 2.21 17.14
C ILE A 110 5.12 0.84 16.46
N TYR A 111 3.96 0.38 15.99
CA TYR A 111 3.83 -0.88 15.25
C TYR A 111 4.73 -0.90 14.01
N LEU A 112 4.65 0.13 13.17
CA LEU A 112 5.46 0.25 11.96
C LEU A 112 6.95 0.25 12.27
N LYS A 113 7.40 1.03 13.26
CA LYS A 113 8.82 1.04 13.65
C LYS A 113 9.29 -0.32 14.13
N LYS A 114 8.47 -1.06 14.88
CA LYS A 114 8.79 -2.41 15.34
C LYS A 114 8.86 -3.41 14.19
N THR A 115 7.92 -3.34 13.26
CA THR A 115 7.84 -4.28 12.12
C THR A 115 8.95 -4.04 11.10
N TYR A 116 9.34 -2.78 10.89
CA TYR A 116 10.35 -2.38 9.90
C TYR A 116 11.69 -1.96 10.52
N SER A 117 11.97 -2.26 11.80
CA SER A 117 13.23 -1.88 12.46
C SER A 117 14.47 -2.48 11.80
N ASN A 118 14.31 -3.65 11.17
CA ASN A 118 15.40 -4.46 10.62
C ASN A 118 15.46 -4.45 9.09
N VAL A 119 14.69 -3.57 8.45
CA VAL A 119 14.66 -3.39 6.99
C VAL A 119 15.58 -2.24 6.60
#